data_AF-F8B3B5-F1
#
_entry.id   AF-F8B3B5-F1
#
_cell.length_a   1.000
_cell.length_b   1.000
_cell.length_c   1.000
_cell.angle_alpha   90.00
_cell.angle_beta   90.00
_cell.angle_gamma   90.00
#
_symmetry.space_group_name_H-M   'P 1'
#
loop_
_entity.id
_entity.type
_entity.pdbx_description
1 polymer ?
#
loop_
_entity_poly.entity_id
_entity_poly.type
_entity_poly.pdbx_seq_one_letter_code
_entity_poly.pdbx_strand_id
1 'polypeptide(L)'
;MWTGTAVFDLLLGDIRSLKEKRSMVRPVVAELRRRHAVSAAETGHHDLHRRAQVAVAVVAADRAHCAEVVEACERLVAQRPELELLSARVRYFSDEDNSSDKDDSSDEDAVTVTGGSHG
;
A
#
# COMPACT_ATOMS: atom_id res chain seq x y z
N MET A 1 2.00 2.81 18.08
CA MET A 1 1.80 3.57 16.81
C MET A 1 1.01 2.71 15.85
N TRP A 2 0.11 3.31 15.08
CA TRP A 2 -0.62 2.61 14.03
C TRP A 2 -0.29 3.18 12.65
N THR A 3 -0.27 2.32 11.66
CA THR A 3 -0.26 2.70 10.25
C THR A 3 -1.48 2.13 9.55
N GLY A 4 -2.08 2.92 8.67
CA GLY A 4 -3.14 2.51 7.78
C GLY A 4 -2.69 2.65 6.34
N THR A 5 -2.94 1.64 5.51
CA THR A 5 -2.71 1.70 4.08
C THR A 5 -3.96 1.27 3.33
N ALA A 6 -4.22 1.89 2.19
CA ALA A 6 -5.27 1.46 1.29
C ALA A 6 -4.80 1.50 -0.15
N VAL A 7 -5.23 0.50 -0.92
CA VAL A 7 -4.97 0.39 -2.35
C VAL A 7 -6.32 0.39 -3.07
N PHE A 8 -6.50 1.34 -3.97
CA PHE A 8 -7.68 1.52 -4.79
C PHE A 8 -7.38 1.11 -6.22
N ASP A 9 -8.08 0.10 -6.72
CA ASP A 9 -8.04 -0.27 -8.14
C ASP A 9 -9.16 0.47 -8.88
N LEU A 10 -8.79 1.22 -9.91
CA LEU A 10 -9.68 2.16 -10.60
C LEU A 10 -9.83 1.79 -12.07
N LEU A 11 -11.06 1.85 -12.57
CA LEU A 11 -11.36 1.95 -13.99
C LEU A 11 -11.61 3.42 -14.34
N LEU A 12 -10.92 3.90 -15.36
CA LEU A 12 -11.11 5.24 -15.90
C LEU A 12 -12.13 5.18 -17.03
N GLY A 13 -12.81 6.31 -17.28
CA GLY A 13 -13.71 6.51 -18.42
C GLY A 13 -13.03 6.32 -19.79
N ASP A 14 -13.50 7.04 -20.81
CA ASP A 14 -12.90 6.94 -22.16
C ASP A 14 -11.51 7.61 -22.18
N ILE A 15 -10.47 6.82 -21.92
CA ILE A 15 -9.06 7.21 -21.95
C ILE A 15 -8.36 6.43 -23.05
N ARG A 16 -7.74 7.16 -23.99
CA ARG A 16 -7.12 6.58 -25.19
C ARG A 16 -5.61 6.75 -25.23
N SER A 17 -5.02 7.43 -24.24
CA SER A 17 -3.58 7.57 -24.12
C SER A 17 -3.08 7.60 -22.66
N LEU A 18 -1.82 7.23 -22.45
CA LEU A 18 -1.13 7.38 -21.16
C LEU A 18 -0.98 8.84 -20.70
N LYS A 19 -1.03 9.80 -21.63
CA LYS A 19 -1.01 11.22 -21.28
C LYS A 19 -2.34 11.64 -20.66
N GLU A 20 -3.45 11.26 -21.28
CA GLU A 20 -4.80 11.50 -20.75
C GLU A 20 -4.98 10.84 -19.38
N LYS A 21 -4.58 9.57 -19.25
CA LYS A 21 -4.57 8.88 -17.96
C LYS A 21 -3.87 9.70 -16.87
N ARG A 22 -2.63 10.16 -17.13
CA ARG A 22 -1.87 10.96 -16.16
C ARG A 22 -2.57 12.28 -15.83
N SER A 23 -3.27 12.89 -16.79
CA SER A 23 -4.08 14.08 -16.55
C SER A 23 -5.26 13.82 -15.62
N MET A 24 -5.82 12.61 -15.63
CA MET A 24 -6.90 12.20 -14.74
C MET A 24 -6.42 11.78 -13.35
N VAL A 25 -5.34 10.98 -13.27
CA VAL A 25 -4.88 10.39 -12.01
C VAL A 25 -4.12 11.39 -11.14
N ARG A 26 -3.30 12.28 -11.72
CA ARG A 26 -2.48 13.23 -10.95
C ARG A 26 -3.33 14.16 -10.06
N PRO A 27 -4.44 14.75 -10.52
CA PRO A 27 -5.33 15.53 -9.66
C PRO A 27 -5.91 14.75 -8.50
N VAL A 28 -6.25 13.46 -8.70
CA VAL A 28 -6.76 12.58 -7.63
C VAL A 28 -5.72 12.42 -6.54
N VAL A 29 -4.49 12.04 -6.92
CA VAL A 29 -3.36 11.88 -5.99
C VAL A 29 -3.04 13.20 -5.26
N ALA A 30 -3.01 14.31 -5.98
CA ALA A 30 -2.76 15.63 -5.40
C ALA A 30 -3.85 16.03 -4.40
N GLU A 31 -5.11 15.74 -4.72
CA GLU A 31 -6.23 16.07 -3.84
C GLU A 31 -6.23 15.22 -2.56
N LEU A 32 -5.94 13.92 -2.68
CA LEU A 32 -5.77 13.03 -1.51
C LEU A 32 -4.72 13.58 -0.54
N ARG A 33 -3.53 13.96 -1.05
CA ARG A 33 -2.45 14.56 -0.24
C ARG A 33 -2.83 15.92 0.36
N ARG A 34 -3.67 16.70 -0.33
CA ARG A 34 -4.04 18.06 0.11
C ARG A 34 -5.14 18.03 1.16
N ARG A 35 -6.14 17.17 1.01
CA ARG A 35 -7.32 17.12 1.89
C ARG A 35 -7.11 16.23 3.10
N HIS A 36 -6.21 15.25 2.99
CA HIS A 36 -5.92 14.31 4.07
C HIS A 36 -4.42 14.31 4.34
N ALA A 37 -4.02 14.19 5.62
CA ALA A 37 -2.62 14.13 6.03
C ALA A 37 -2.01 12.75 5.70
N VAL A 38 -2.02 12.37 4.42
CA VAL A 38 -1.60 11.07 3.91
C VAL A 38 -0.49 11.19 2.89
N SER A 39 0.35 10.16 2.80
CA SER A 39 1.10 9.89 1.57
C SER A 39 0.16 9.24 0.56
N ALA A 40 0.22 9.65 -0.71
CA ALA A 40 -0.59 9.06 -1.78
C ALA A 40 0.22 8.94 -3.08
N ALA A 41 0.00 7.91 -3.89
CA ALA A 41 0.68 7.76 -5.18
C ALA A 41 -0.09 6.86 -6.15
N GLU A 42 0.19 6.98 -7.45
CA GLU A 42 -0.17 5.94 -8.42
C GLU A 42 0.87 4.81 -8.34
N THR A 43 0.47 3.60 -7.95
CA THR A 43 1.39 2.50 -7.62
C THR A 43 1.37 1.33 -8.59
N GLY A 44 0.44 1.30 -9.54
CA GLY A 44 0.31 0.18 -10.48
C GLY A 44 -0.52 0.49 -11.71
N HIS A 45 -0.53 -0.47 -12.65
CA HIS A 45 -1.20 -0.37 -13.95
C HIS A 45 -0.68 0.78 -14.84
N HIS A 46 0.56 1.24 -14.65
CA HIS A 46 1.11 2.45 -15.30
C HIS A 46 1.07 2.42 -16.83
N ASP A 47 1.11 1.22 -17.42
CA ASP A 47 1.09 0.93 -18.86
C ASP A 47 -0.32 0.75 -19.44
N LEU A 48 -1.35 0.65 -18.60
CA LEU A 48 -2.73 0.50 -19.04
C LEU A 48 -3.43 1.87 -19.11
N HIS A 49 -4.14 2.12 -20.22
CA HIS A 49 -4.80 3.42 -20.45
C HIS A 49 -5.99 3.66 -19.51
N ARG A 50 -6.83 2.64 -19.30
CA ARG A 50 -8.08 2.76 -18.54
C ARG A 50 -8.00 2.17 -17.14
N ARG A 51 -6.83 1.70 -16.70
CA ARG A 51 -6.63 1.14 -15.36
C ARG A 51 -5.60 1.96 -14.61
N ALA A 52 -5.88 2.25 -13.36
CA ALA A 52 -4.95 2.87 -12.44
C ALA A 52 -5.03 2.18 -11.09
N GLN A 53 -3.91 2.12 -10.38
CA GLN A 53 -3.91 1.77 -8.98
C GLN A 53 -3.37 2.96 -8.19
N VAL A 54 -4.14 3.44 -7.22
CA VAL A 54 -3.75 4.52 -6.33
C VAL A 54 -3.65 3.96 -4.91
N ALA A 55 -2.53 4.21 -4.24
CA ALA A 55 -2.34 3.83 -2.85
C ALA A 55 -2.24 5.05 -1.96
N VAL A 56 -2.69 4.92 -0.72
CA VAL A 56 -2.52 5.89 0.36
C VAL A 56 -1.93 5.23 1.61
N ALA A 57 -1.21 6.02 2.41
CA ALA A 57 -0.69 5.62 3.71
C ALA A 57 -0.84 6.75 4.74
N VAL A 58 -1.22 6.38 5.96
CA VAL A 58 -1.41 7.27 7.12
C VAL A 58 -0.76 6.66 8.35
N VAL A 59 -0.29 7.51 9.26
CA VAL A 59 0.24 7.13 10.58
C VAL A 59 -0.57 7.85 11.65
N ALA A 60 -0.93 7.14 12.73
CA ALA A 60 -1.71 7.70 13.83
C ALA A 60 -1.34 7.07 15.19
N ALA A 61 -1.85 7.67 16.26
CA ALA A 61 -1.71 7.14 17.62
C ALA A 61 -2.54 5.87 17.84
N ASP A 62 -3.68 5.75 17.17
CA ASP A 62 -4.61 4.63 17.29
C ASP A 62 -5.17 4.16 15.93
N ARG A 63 -5.73 2.96 15.92
CA ARG A 63 -6.31 2.32 14.72
C ARG A 63 -7.56 3.06 14.21
N ALA A 64 -8.36 3.63 15.11
CA ALA A 64 -9.62 4.28 14.73
C ALA A 64 -9.34 5.51 13.86
N HIS A 65 -8.36 6.33 14.24
CA HIS A 65 -7.94 7.48 13.44
C HIS A 65 -7.40 7.07 12.06
N CYS A 66 -6.60 5.99 11.99
CA CYS A 66 -6.17 5.44 10.69
C CYS A 66 -7.38 5.05 9.82
N ALA A 67 -8.37 4.39 10.41
CA ALA A 67 -9.56 3.93 9.69
C ALA A 67 -10.42 5.09 9.19
N GLU A 68 -10.66 6.10 10.02
CA GLU A 68 -11.40 7.30 9.64
C GLU A 68 -10.76 8.02 8.44
N VAL A 69 -9.43 8.17 8.46
CA VAL A 69 -8.70 8.84 7.37
C VAL A 69 -8.72 7.99 6.10
N VAL A 70 -8.52 6.67 6.20
CA VAL A 70 -8.58 5.77 5.04
C VAL A 70 -9.98 5.77 4.42
N GLU A 71 -11.03 5.69 5.23
CA GLU A 71 -12.41 5.71 4.74
C GLU A 71 -12.75 7.06 4.08
N ALA A 72 -12.22 8.18 4.61
CA ALA A 72 -12.36 9.48 3.97
C ALA A 72 -11.67 9.54 2.61
N CYS A 73 -10.49 8.93 2.47
CA CYS A 73 -9.79 8.80 1.19
C CYS A 73 -10.57 7.94 0.18
N GLU A 74 -11.11 6.80 0.63
CA GLU A 74 -11.94 5.92 -0.21
C GLU A 74 -13.18 6.64 -0.71
N ARG A 75 -13.92 7.33 0.18
CA ARG A 75 -15.09 8.14 -0.19
C ARG A 75 -14.74 9.22 -1.21
N LEU A 76 -13.61 9.92 -1.03
CA LEU A 76 -13.17 10.95 -1.98
C LEU A 76 -12.95 10.37 -3.38
N VAL A 77 -12.33 9.19 -3.47
CA VAL A 77 -12.10 8.51 -4.75
C VAL A 77 -13.40 8.00 -5.36
N ALA A 78 -14.27 7.38 -4.56
CA ALA A 78 -15.53 6.78 -5.00
C ALA A 78 -16.58 7.81 -5.46
N GLN A 79 -16.51 9.06 -4.99
CA GLN A 79 -17.45 10.12 -5.35
C GLN A 79 -17.15 10.80 -6.70
N ARG A 80 -16.07 10.43 -7.39
CA ARG A 80 -15.67 11.04 -8.67
C ARG A 80 -16.37 10.36 -9.85
N PRO A 81 -17.24 11.06 -10.61
CA PRO A 81 -18.01 10.45 -11.69
C PRO A 81 -17.18 9.88 -12.84
N GLU A 82 -15.97 10.40 -13.05
CA GLU A 82 -15.09 9.97 -14.14
C GLU A 82 -14.28 8.70 -13.82
N LEU A 83 -14.41 8.20 -12.58
CA LEU A 83 -13.70 7.05 -12.05
C LEU A 83 -14.70 6.02 -11.54
N GLU A 84 -14.42 4.75 -11.79
CA GLU A 84 -15.12 3.64 -11.15
C GLU A 84 -14.13 2.93 -10.21
N LEU A 85 -14.47 2.89 -8.92
CA LEU A 85 -13.70 2.18 -7.91
C LEU A 85 -14.04 0.69 -8.01
N LEU A 86 -13.11 -0.11 -8.53
CA LEU A 86 -13.29 -1.55 -8.72
C LEU A 86 -13.05 -2.34 -7.45
N SER A 87 -12.03 -1.95 -6.67
CA SER A 87 -11.74 -2.57 -5.39
C SER A 87 -11.00 -1.61 -4.47
N ALA A 88 -11.21 -1.78 -3.16
CA ALA A 88 -10.45 -1.13 -2.10
C ALA A 88 -9.89 -2.20 -1.17
N ARG A 89 -8.57 -2.22 -1.00
CA ARG A 89 -7.88 -3.15 -0.09
C ARG A 89 -7.21 -2.36 1.01
N VAL A 90 -7.69 -2.50 2.23
CA VAL A 90 -7.21 -1.78 3.40
C VAL A 90 -6.41 -2.71 4.31
N ARG A 91 -5.30 -2.21 4.86
CA ARG A 91 -4.50 -2.89 5.87
C ARG A 91 -4.15 -1.92 6.99
N TYR A 92 -4.12 -2.43 8.20
CA TYR A 92 -3.65 -1.72 9.38
C TYR A 92 -2.53 -2.52 10.01
N PHE A 93 -1.50 -1.83 10.48
CA PHE A 93 -0.39 -2.43 11.23
C PHE A 93 -0.18 -1.61 12.50
N SER A 94 -0.03 -2.30 13.62
CA SER A 94 0.50 -1.72 14.84
C SER A 94 2.03 -1.88 14.89
N ASP A 95 2.73 -1.00 15.59
CA ASP A 95 4.15 -1.18 15.90
C ASP A 95 4.42 -2.40 16.80
N GLU A 96 3.40 -2.88 17.51
CA GLU A 96 3.44 -4.09 18.34
C GLU A 96 3.33 -5.38 17.49
N ASP A 97 2.77 -5.30 16.28
CA ASP A 97 2.59 -6.46 15.38
C ASP A 97 3.93 -6.97 14.80
N ASN A 98 5.01 -6.19 14.90
CA ASN A 98 6.31 -6.49 14.29
C ASN A 98 7.18 -7.46 15.13
N SER A 99 6.58 -8.25 16.01
CA SER A 99 7.28 -9.11 16.97
C SER A 99 7.42 -10.58 16.55
N SER A 100 7.23 -10.95 15.26
CA SER A 100 7.26 -12.36 14.82
C SER A 100 8.43 -12.78 13.92
N ASP A 101 9.51 -11.99 13.80
CA ASP A 101 10.71 -12.37 13.02
C ASP A 101 11.97 -12.50 13.91
N LYS A 102 11.85 -13.16 15.07
CA LYS A 102 13.00 -13.69 15.80
C LYS A 102 12.79 -15.18 16.11
N ASP A 103 13.79 -15.96 15.72
CA ASP A 103 14.02 -17.39 15.98
C ASP A 103 13.22 -18.41 15.15
N ASP A 104 13.76 -18.78 13.97
CA ASP A 104 14.29 -20.15 13.76
C ASP A 104 15.25 -20.22 12.56
N SER A 105 16.49 -19.75 12.74
CA SER A 105 17.64 -20.17 11.93
C SER A 105 18.83 -20.39 12.86
N SER A 106 18.75 -21.43 13.69
CA SER A 106 19.93 -22.04 14.30
C SER A 106 20.34 -23.26 13.46
N ASP A 107 20.81 -22.99 12.24
CA ASP A 107 21.62 -23.93 11.47
C ASP A 107 22.91 -23.20 11.10
N GLU A 108 23.93 -23.28 11.97
CA GLU A 108 25.35 -23.33 11.60
C GLU A 108 26.18 -23.56 12.87
N ASP A 109 26.46 -24.85 13.15
CA ASP A 109 27.80 -25.28 13.59
C ASP A 109 27.96 -26.77 13.29
N ALA A 110 27.92 -27.09 12.00
CA ALA A 110 28.52 -28.31 11.48
C ALA A 110 30.05 -28.13 11.46
N VAL A 111 30.69 -28.16 12.63
CA VAL A 111 32.15 -28.35 12.70
C VAL A 111 32.44 -29.81 12.42
N THR A 112 32.79 -30.08 11.17
CA THR A 112 33.46 -31.31 10.76
C THR A 112 34.86 -31.34 11.37
N VAL A 113 35.03 -32.04 12.49
CA VAL A 113 36.37 -32.47 12.92
C VAL A 113 36.71 -33.75 12.17
N THR A 114 37.58 -33.57 11.18
CA THR A 114 38.31 -34.64 10.50
C THR A 114 39.33 -35.26 11.46
N GLY A 115 39.24 -36.59 11.64
CA GLY A 115 40.35 -37.52 11.81
C GLY A 115 41.32 -37.40 12.99
N GLY A 116 41.50 -38.50 13.72
CA GLY A 116 42.80 -38.78 14.35
C GLY A 116 42.82 -39.73 15.55
N SER A 117 42.98 -41.03 15.27
CA SER A 117 43.84 -42.00 16.00
C SER A 117 43.60 -42.26 17.50
N HIS A 118 43.38 -43.53 17.86
CA HIS A 118 44.29 -44.37 18.69
C HIS A 118 43.54 -45.60 19.22
N GLY A 119 44.11 -46.80 19.02
CA GLY A 119 43.72 -48.04 19.71
C GLY A 119 43.57 -49.24 18.79
#